data_AF-A0A1J5QI10-F1
#
_entry.id   AF-A0A1J5QI10-F1
#
_cell.length_a   1.000
_cell.length_b   1.000
_cell.length_c   1.000
_cell.angle_alpha   90.00
_cell.angle_beta   90.00
_cell.angle_gamma   90.00
#
_symmetry.space_group_name_H-M   'P 1'
#
loop_
_entity.id
_entity.type
_entity.pdbx_description
1 polymer ?
#
loop_
_entity_poly.entity_id
_entity_poly.type
_entity_poly.pdbx_seq_one_letter_code
_entity_poly.pdbx_strand_id
1 'polypeptide(L)'
;MDELGAYTEPGIEMGYLSAQAMRAARVVVDIGMHLGFAGPDGAPWNAESATKVMIERGLIEPDFAASEVERYLGMPGQAISYKVGERFWLDAREGARQRLGEAFSLKAFHAYALLIGPMGLDPFAGEMGDWQG
;
A
#
# COMPACT_ATOMS: atom_id res chain seq x y z
N MET A 1 2.34 -13.65 2.21
CA MET A 1 3.01 -14.82 1.59
C MET A 1 4.41 -14.97 2.11
N ASP A 2 5.18 -13.88 2.19
CA ASP A 2 6.48 -13.85 2.87
C ASP A 2 6.43 -14.46 4.28
N GLU A 3 5.54 -13.96 5.13
CA GLU A 3 5.31 -14.46 6.51
C GLU A 3 4.89 -15.94 6.59
N LEU A 4 4.51 -16.56 5.46
CA LEU A 4 4.19 -17.99 5.37
C LEU A 4 5.37 -18.83 4.86
N GLY A 5 6.54 -18.21 4.66
CA GLY A 5 7.76 -18.86 4.14
C GLY A 5 7.72 -19.16 2.64
N ALA A 6 6.87 -18.47 1.87
CA ALA A 6 6.69 -18.77 0.44
C ALA A 6 7.81 -18.20 -0.46
N TYR A 7 8.62 -17.28 0.03
CA TYR A 7 9.71 -16.64 -0.73
C TYR A 7 11.04 -17.32 -0.42
N THR A 8 11.22 -18.51 -0.99
CA THR A 8 12.42 -19.34 -0.73
C THR A 8 13.64 -18.92 -1.55
N GLU A 9 13.43 -18.12 -2.61
CA GLU A 9 14.50 -17.63 -3.47
C GLU A 9 14.61 -16.10 -3.38
N PRO A 10 15.82 -15.54 -3.23
CA PRO A 10 16.00 -14.08 -3.11
C PRO A 10 15.42 -13.27 -4.28
N GLY A 11 15.40 -13.85 -5.49
CA GLY A 11 14.79 -13.19 -6.65
C GLY A 11 13.27 -13.02 -6.53
N ILE A 12 12.58 -13.98 -5.91
CA ILE A 12 11.13 -13.91 -5.66
C ILE A 12 10.85 -12.84 -4.61
N GLU A 13 11.61 -12.83 -3.52
CA GLU A 13 11.51 -11.81 -2.48
C GLU A 13 11.77 -10.40 -3.06
N MET A 14 12.82 -10.26 -3.89
CA MET A 14 13.11 -9.00 -4.57
C MET A 14 11.97 -8.55 -5.48
N GLY A 15 11.33 -9.47 -6.21
CA GLY A 15 10.15 -9.16 -7.02
C GLY A 15 8.97 -8.65 -6.18
N TYR A 16 8.72 -9.30 -5.03
CA TYR A 16 7.72 -8.84 -4.07
C TYR A 16 8.04 -7.44 -3.53
N LEU A 17 9.28 -7.20 -3.10
CA LEU A 17 9.73 -5.93 -2.57
C LEU A 17 9.70 -4.81 -3.62
N SER A 18 10.07 -5.10 -4.87
CA SER A 18 9.94 -4.16 -5.98
C SER A 18 8.47 -3.76 -6.22
N ALA A 19 7.55 -4.73 -6.20
CA ALA A 19 6.13 -4.44 -6.32
C ALA A 19 5.58 -3.64 -5.12
N GLN A 20 6.16 -3.81 -3.92
CA GLN A 20 5.85 -3.00 -2.75
C GLN A 20 6.40 -1.57 -2.89
N ALA A 21 7.63 -1.41 -3.37
CA ALA A 21 8.29 -0.13 -3.62
C ALA A 21 7.52 0.71 -4.65
N MET A 22 7.10 0.10 -5.76
CA MET A 22 6.25 0.74 -6.77
C MET A 22 4.95 1.31 -6.17
N ARG A 23 4.23 0.51 -5.37
CA ARG A 23 2.97 0.96 -4.76
C ARG A 23 3.20 1.96 -3.63
N ALA A 24 4.35 1.95 -2.98
CA ALA A 24 4.72 2.98 -2.00
C ALA A 24 5.04 4.31 -2.69
N ALA A 25 5.78 4.28 -3.81
CA ALA A 25 6.06 5.46 -4.62
C ALA A 25 4.77 6.13 -5.12
N ARG A 26 3.75 5.34 -5.50
CA ARG A 26 2.41 5.85 -5.84
C ARG A 26 1.81 6.75 -4.77
N VAL A 27 1.95 6.41 -3.49
CA VAL A 27 1.42 7.23 -2.39
C VAL A 27 2.08 8.60 -2.37
N VAL A 28 3.41 8.63 -2.47
CA VAL A 28 4.19 9.87 -2.44
C VAL A 28 3.88 10.75 -3.65
N VAL A 29 3.89 10.15 -4.84
CA VAL A 29 3.72 10.88 -6.10
C VAL A 29 2.30 11.42 -6.25
N ASP A 30 1.27 10.60 -6.00
CA ASP A 30 -0.14 11.02 -6.15
C ASP A 30 -0.49 12.16 -5.17
N ILE A 31 -0.18 11.98 -3.88
CA ILE A 31 -0.41 13.02 -2.87
C ILE A 31 0.44 14.27 -3.16
N GLY A 32 1.70 14.09 -3.56
CA GLY A 32 2.63 15.17 -3.86
C GLY A 32 2.14 16.06 -5.00
N MET A 33 1.75 15.46 -6.12
CA MET A 33 1.24 16.17 -7.30
C MET A 33 -0.08 16.89 -7.01
N HIS A 34 -0.98 16.28 -6.25
CA HIS A 34 -2.35 16.79 -6.08
C HIS A 34 -2.53 17.77 -4.92
N LEU A 35 -1.62 17.77 -3.92
CA LEU A 35 -1.72 18.65 -2.76
C LEU A 35 -0.66 19.77 -2.72
N GLY A 36 0.16 19.91 -3.77
CA GLY A 36 1.12 21.01 -3.89
C GLY A 36 2.30 20.91 -2.91
N PHE A 37 2.66 19.71 -2.49
CA PHE A 37 3.85 19.50 -1.67
C PHE A 37 5.13 19.74 -2.48
N ALA A 38 6.25 19.92 -1.77
CA ALA A 38 7.56 19.95 -2.41
C ALA A 38 8.00 18.55 -2.83
N GLY A 39 8.54 18.45 -4.04
CA GLY A 39 9.20 17.28 -4.58
C GLY A 39 10.61 17.06 -4.01
N PRO A 40 11.32 16.03 -4.49
CA PRO A 40 12.64 15.65 -3.96
C PRO A 40 13.71 16.75 -4.07
N ASP A 41 13.54 17.69 -5.00
CA ASP A 41 14.44 18.83 -5.25
C ASP A 41 13.96 20.13 -4.56
N GLY A 42 12.87 20.06 -3.79
CA GLY A 42 12.27 21.21 -3.12
C GLY A 42 11.32 22.05 -3.99
N ALA A 43 11.23 21.76 -5.31
CA ALA A 43 10.28 22.43 -6.20
C ALA A 43 8.89 21.76 -6.12
N PRO A 44 7.80 22.43 -6.53
CA PRO A 44 6.49 21.78 -6.64
C PRO A 44 6.54 20.55 -7.55
N TRP A 45 5.80 19.50 -7.20
CA TRP A 45 5.71 18.31 -8.04
C TRP A 45 5.19 18.63 -9.45
N ASN A 46 5.77 17.96 -10.44
CA ASN A 46 5.29 17.97 -11.82
C ASN A 46 5.41 16.55 -12.41
N ALA A 47 4.92 16.36 -13.65
CA ALA A 47 4.93 15.05 -14.30
C ALA A 47 6.35 14.47 -14.48
N GLU A 48 7.35 15.32 -14.72
CA GLU A 48 8.74 14.90 -14.90
C GLU A 48 9.34 14.39 -13.57
N SER A 49 9.19 15.16 -12.48
CA SER A 49 9.68 14.76 -11.16
C SER A 49 8.96 13.51 -10.64
N ALA A 50 7.66 13.39 -10.90
CA ALA A 50 6.87 12.20 -10.64
C ALA A 50 7.38 10.97 -11.39
N THR A 51 7.62 11.11 -12.70
CA THR A 51 8.12 10.02 -13.55
C THR A 51 9.49 9.56 -13.08
N LYS A 52 10.39 10.51 -12.76
CA LYS A 52 11.72 10.21 -12.21
C LYS A 52 11.63 9.40 -10.91
N VAL A 53 10.73 9.79 -10.00
CA VAL A 53 10.53 9.06 -8.72
C VAL A 53 9.96 7.67 -8.97
N MET A 54 9.02 7.52 -9.89
CA MET A 54 8.49 6.21 -10.25
C MET A 54 9.58 5.29 -10.83
N ILE A 55 10.52 5.81 -11.60
CA ILE A 55 11.67 5.02 -12.11
C ILE A 55 12.62 4.67 -10.96
N GLU A 56 13.14 5.69 -10.25
CA GLU A 56 14.24 5.51 -9.28
C GLU A 56 13.80 4.82 -7.99
N ARG A 57 12.56 5.05 -7.54
CA ARG A 57 12.02 4.52 -6.28
C ARG A 57 10.93 3.49 -6.48
N GLY A 58 10.15 3.64 -7.55
CA GLY A 58 9.16 2.65 -7.93
C GLY A 58 9.74 1.46 -8.71
N LEU A 59 11.00 1.54 -9.16
CA LEU A 59 11.73 0.45 -9.83
C LEU A 59 11.00 -0.07 -11.08
N ILE A 60 10.41 0.85 -11.84
CA ILE A 60 9.71 0.54 -13.09
C ILE A 60 10.34 1.23 -14.30
N GLU A 61 10.14 0.63 -15.46
CA GLU A 61 10.70 1.13 -16.73
C GLU A 61 10.14 2.50 -17.12
N PRO A 62 10.92 3.35 -17.82
CA PRO A 62 10.53 4.73 -18.13
C PRO A 62 9.19 4.88 -18.86
N ASP A 63 8.93 4.07 -19.89
CA ASP A 63 7.69 4.16 -20.66
C ASP A 63 6.46 3.79 -19.81
N PHE A 64 6.62 2.81 -18.91
CA PHE A 64 5.57 2.43 -17.98
C PHE A 64 5.38 3.50 -16.89
N ALA A 65 6.46 4.09 -16.40
CA ALA A 65 6.41 5.18 -15.43
C ALA A 65 5.67 6.40 -15.99
N ALA A 66 5.96 6.80 -17.23
CA ALA A 66 5.28 7.92 -17.88
C ALA A 66 3.77 7.66 -18.02
N SER A 67 3.39 6.47 -18.51
CA SER A 67 1.98 6.07 -18.63
C SER A 67 1.25 6.04 -17.28
N GLU A 68 1.90 5.53 -16.24
CA GLU A 68 1.33 5.51 -14.89
C GLU A 68 1.18 6.92 -14.31
N VAL A 69 2.13 7.83 -14.52
CA VAL A 69 2.03 9.22 -14.05
C VAL A 69 0.88 9.96 -14.74
N GLU A 70 0.67 9.75 -16.04
CA GLU A 70 -0.51 10.28 -16.74
C GLU A 70 -1.80 9.77 -16.10
N ARG A 71 -1.86 8.47 -15.76
CA ARG A 71 -3.00 7.89 -15.06
C ARG A 71 -3.21 8.51 -13.67
N TYR A 72 -2.16 8.75 -12.90
CA TYR A 72 -2.27 9.37 -11.57
C TYR A 72 -2.78 10.80 -11.64
N LEU A 73 -2.35 11.57 -12.65
CA LEU A 73 -2.85 12.93 -12.90
C LEU A 73 -4.34 12.92 -13.29
N GLY A 74 -4.79 11.92 -14.05
CA GLY A 74 -6.18 11.77 -14.48
C GLY A 74 -7.12 11.18 -13.43
N MET A 75 -6.61 10.47 -12.42
CA MET A 75 -7.40 9.77 -11.40
C MET A 75 -6.84 9.98 -9.98
N PRO A 76 -6.94 11.21 -9.44
CA PRO A 76 -6.39 11.55 -8.12
C PRO A 76 -6.91 10.63 -7.03
N GLY A 77 -6.02 10.16 -6.15
CA GLY A 77 -6.37 9.32 -5.00
C GLY A 77 -6.58 7.84 -5.32
N GLN A 78 -6.66 7.42 -6.58
CA GLN A 78 -6.78 6.00 -6.90
C GLN A 78 -5.47 5.26 -6.57
N ALA A 79 -4.33 5.86 -6.91
CA ALA A 79 -3.04 5.20 -6.83
C ALA A 79 -2.60 4.90 -5.39
N ILE A 80 -3.11 5.67 -4.42
CA ILE A 80 -2.78 5.48 -2.99
C ILE A 80 -3.53 4.31 -2.37
N SER A 81 -4.68 3.90 -2.96
CA SER A 81 -5.60 2.92 -2.37
C SER A 81 -4.92 1.58 -2.01
N TYR A 82 -3.90 1.16 -2.77
CA TYR A 82 -3.18 -0.09 -2.56
C TYR A 82 -2.43 -0.11 -1.22
N LYS A 83 -1.47 0.80 -1.01
CA LYS A 83 -0.64 0.82 0.21
C LYS A 83 -1.36 1.41 1.41
N VAL A 84 -2.27 2.37 1.19
CA VAL A 84 -3.09 2.90 2.29
C VAL A 84 -4.03 1.81 2.81
N GLY A 85 -4.70 1.07 1.91
CA GLY A 85 -5.54 -0.06 2.30
C GLY A 85 -4.74 -1.16 3.00
N GLU A 86 -3.60 -1.57 2.46
CA GLU A 86 -2.72 -2.57 3.09
C GLU A 86 -2.30 -2.13 4.50
N ARG A 87 -1.94 -0.86 4.70
CA ARG A 87 -1.58 -0.34 6.01
C ARG A 87 -2.73 -0.52 7.01
N PHE A 88 -3.96 -0.18 6.64
CA PHE A 88 -5.12 -0.38 7.53
C PHE A 88 -5.35 -1.85 7.89
N TRP A 89 -5.14 -2.77 6.94
CA TRP A 89 -5.22 -4.20 7.21
C TRP A 89 -4.14 -4.69 8.18
N LEU A 90 -2.91 -4.21 8.02
CA LEU A 90 -1.79 -4.54 8.91
C LEU A 90 -2.01 -3.96 10.31
N ASP A 91 -2.46 -2.70 10.41
CA ASP A 91 -2.76 -2.02 11.67
C ASP A 91 -3.91 -2.73 12.41
N ALA A 92 -4.97 -3.14 11.70
CA ALA A 92 -6.08 -3.90 12.27
C ALA A 92 -5.63 -5.27 12.79
N ARG A 93 -4.79 -5.99 12.03
CA ARG A 93 -4.22 -7.28 12.42
C ARG A 93 -3.35 -7.15 13.66
N GLU A 94 -2.48 -6.15 13.70
CA GLU A 94 -1.60 -5.90 14.84
C GLU A 94 -2.39 -5.49 16.08
N GLY A 95 -3.40 -4.64 15.92
CA GLY A 95 -4.32 -4.28 17.00
C GLY A 95 -5.04 -5.51 17.58
N ALA A 96 -5.56 -6.39 16.73
CA ALA A 96 -6.21 -7.62 17.20
C ALA A 96 -5.22 -8.56 17.90
N ARG A 97 -4.00 -8.71 17.36
CA ARG A 97 -2.93 -9.52 17.98
C ARG A 97 -2.56 -9.00 19.37
N GLN A 98 -2.46 -7.68 19.55
CA GLN A 98 -2.16 -7.07 20.83
C GLN A 98 -3.30 -7.26 21.85
N ARG A 99 -4.57 -7.10 21.43
CA ARG A 99 -5.72 -7.25 22.32
C ARG A 99 -5.95 -8.69 22.76
N LEU A 100 -5.81 -9.65 21.85
CA LEU A 100 -6.15 -11.06 22.10
C LEU A 100 -4.98 -11.89 22.63
N GLY A 101 -3.73 -11.44 22.45
CA GLY A 101 -2.54 -12.12 22.96
C GLY A 101 -2.48 -13.57 22.48
N GLU A 102 -2.42 -14.52 23.41
CA GLU A 102 -2.38 -15.97 23.12
C GLU A 102 -3.65 -16.50 22.46
N ALA A 103 -4.79 -15.82 22.61
CA ALA A 103 -6.04 -16.20 21.96
C ALA A 103 -6.09 -15.77 20.48
N PHE A 104 -5.12 -14.97 20.01
CA PHE A 104 -5.09 -14.52 18.62
C PHE A 104 -4.87 -15.68 17.66
N SER A 105 -5.77 -15.81 16.67
CA SER A 105 -5.63 -16.75 15.57
C SER A 105 -5.64 -16.00 14.24
N LEU A 106 -4.51 -16.05 13.52
CA LEU A 106 -4.39 -15.44 12.18
C LEU A 106 -5.41 -16.03 11.19
N LYS A 107 -5.72 -17.32 11.33
CA LYS A 107 -6.72 -17.99 10.50
C LYS A 107 -8.12 -17.45 10.77
N ALA A 108 -8.49 -17.28 12.04
CA ALA A 108 -9.79 -16.73 12.43
C ALA A 108 -9.92 -15.27 12.00
N PHE A 109 -8.86 -14.48 12.19
CA PHE A 109 -8.78 -13.09 11.72
C PHE A 109 -9.06 -12.99 10.22
N HIS A 110 -8.35 -13.75 9.39
CA HIS A 110 -8.58 -13.73 7.94
C HIS A 110 -9.97 -14.22 7.56
N ALA A 111 -10.49 -15.27 8.21
CA ALA A 111 -11.81 -15.79 7.93
C ALA A 111 -12.89 -14.73 8.19
N TYR A 112 -12.81 -14.04 9.33
CA TYR A 112 -13.76 -12.99 9.69
C TYR A 112 -13.64 -11.77 8.76
N ALA A 113 -12.43 -11.24 8.60
CA ALA A 113 -12.19 -10.03 7.82
C ALA A 113 -12.58 -10.17 6.33
N LEU A 114 -12.52 -11.39 5.77
CA LEU A 114 -13.00 -11.67 4.42
C LEU A 114 -14.52 -11.90 4.37
N LEU A 115 -15.11 -12.48 5.43
CA LEU A 115 -16.55 -12.77 5.50
C LEU A 115 -17.41 -11.50 5.52
N ILE A 116 -16.94 -10.44 6.18
CA ILE A 116 -17.66 -9.15 6.29
C ILE A 116 -17.74 -8.38 4.95
N GLY A 117 -17.00 -8.82 3.92
CA GLY A 117 -17.06 -8.26 2.57
C GLY A 117 -16.37 -6.90 2.41
N PRO A 118 -16.38 -6.33 1.19
CA PRO A 118 -15.74 -5.05 0.90
C PRO A 118 -16.49 -3.89 1.54
N MET A 119 -15.75 -3.01 2.21
CA MET A 119 -16.27 -1.79 2.83
C MET A 119 -15.20 -0.69 2.84
N GLY A 120 -15.58 0.52 3.25
CA GLY A 120 -14.64 1.62 3.46
C GLY A 120 -13.64 1.32 4.59
N LEU A 121 -12.49 2.01 4.58
CA LEU A 121 -11.42 1.78 5.56
C LEU A 121 -11.84 2.10 7.00
N ASP A 122 -12.67 3.13 7.22
CA ASP A 122 -13.15 3.49 8.57
C ASP A 122 -14.13 2.45 9.15
N PRO A 123 -15.19 2.02 8.42
CA PRO A 123 -16.01 0.88 8.86
C PRO A 123 -15.19 -0.39 9.11
N PHE A 124 -14.22 -0.69 8.23
CA PHE A 124 -13.36 -1.86 8.39
C PHE A 124 -12.52 -1.77 9.68
N ALA A 125 -11.92 -0.62 9.96
CA ALA A 125 -11.15 -0.40 11.18
C ALA A 125 -12.02 -0.51 12.45
N GLY A 126 -13.25 -0.01 12.41
CA GLY A 126 -14.22 -0.17 13.50
C GLY A 126 -14.58 -1.63 13.74
N GLU A 127 -15.01 -2.33 12.69
CA GLU A 127 -15.42 -3.74 12.74
C GLU A 127 -14.30 -4.65 13.27
N MET A 128 -13.07 -4.48 12.76
CA MET A 128 -11.92 -5.25 13.23
C MET A 128 -11.39 -4.79 14.60
N GLY A 129 -11.74 -3.58 15.04
CA GLY A 129 -11.48 -3.08 16.39
C GLY A 129 -12.33 -3.79 17.44
N ASP A 130 -13.58 -4.10 17.10
CA ASP A 130 -14.55 -4.74 17.99
C ASP A 130 -14.45 -6.27 18.00
N TRP A 131 -13.84 -6.88 16.97
CA TRP A 131 -13.63 -8.33 16.87
C TRP A 131 -12.83 -8.90 18.05
N GLN A 132 -13.33 -9.99 18.65
CA GLN A 132 -12.83 -10.63 19.89
C GLN A 132 -12.23 -12.03 19.69
N GLY A 133 -11.97 -12.46 18.46
CA GLY A 133 -11.44 -13.80 18.14
C GLY A 133 -12.46 -14.73 17.49
#